data_AF-A0A1G3MB88-F1
#
_entry.id   AF-A0A1G3MB88-F1
#
_cell.length_a   1.000
_cell.length_b   1.000
_cell.length_c   1.000
_cell.angle_alpha   90.00
_cell.angle_beta   90.00
_cell.angle_gamma   90.00
#
_symmetry.space_group_name_H-M   'P 1'
#
loop_
_entity.id
_entity.type
_entity.pdbx_description
1 polymer ?
#
loop_
_entity_poly.entity_id
_entity_poly.type
_entity_poly.pdbx_seq_one_letter_code
_entity_poly.pdbx_strand_id
1 'polypeptide(L)'
;MSWLADHLNQCSLSEADEGYALGRGAKAASILEIGLTTWQPLNEPPPLEGPARNFWLKKYGPCGEKLLGWLTWPLLSPRGRVIGFAARRTDVKVIERYLLPEAAWNPIWTGMTPERMRRIWDGADIWVVEGIFDLFPLEWAVSAQDVVLGSERARLTAKHVEFLRRHCRGWVRMVYDNDQTGRRGVEGWYDEEAKQPRPGALARLKRVGVRCLDVRYRGKDPGEVWKQGGAAAVRAAFTLG
;
A
#
# COMPACT_ATOMS: atom_id res chain seq x y z
N MET A 1 4.78 4.18 23.81
CA MET A 1 4.94 3.79 22.39
C MET A 1 3.95 2.66 22.10
N SER A 2 3.60 2.40 20.83
CA SER A 2 2.65 1.33 20.50
C SER A 2 3.38 -0.01 20.51
N TRP A 3 2.88 -1.00 21.26
CA TRP A 3 3.48 -2.35 21.34
C TRP A 3 3.78 -2.95 19.96
N LEU A 4 2.95 -2.63 18.96
CA LEU A 4 3.10 -3.14 17.60
C LEU A 4 4.31 -2.53 16.90
N ALA A 5 4.58 -1.24 17.11
CA ALA A 5 5.76 -0.59 16.54
C ALA A 5 7.04 -1.19 17.14
N ASP A 6 7.06 -1.37 18.47
CA ASP A 6 8.19 -1.95 19.18
C ASP A 6 8.45 -3.39 18.72
N HIS A 7 7.38 -4.17 18.53
CA HIS A 7 7.47 -5.54 18.02
C HIS A 7 7.97 -5.61 16.57
N LEU A 8 7.43 -4.79 15.66
CA LEU A 8 7.89 -4.77 14.26
C LEU A 8 9.37 -4.36 14.16
N ASN A 9 9.85 -3.46 15.03
CA ASN A 9 11.27 -3.08 15.09
C ASN A 9 12.19 -4.21 15.60
N GLN A 10 11.65 -5.19 16.31
CA GLN A 10 12.40 -6.37 16.78
C GLN A 10 12.43 -7.50 15.74
N CYS A 11 11.52 -7.48 14.76
CA CYS A 11 11.50 -8.46 13.70
C CYS A 11 12.59 -8.14 12.66
N SER A 12 13.29 -9.18 12.19
CA SER A 12 14.19 -9.09 11.04
C SER A 12 13.48 -9.53 9.78
N LEU A 13 13.94 -9.06 8.62
CA LEU A 13 13.55 -9.63 7.33
C LEU A 13 14.39 -10.89 7.07
N SER A 14 13.74 -12.01 6.78
CA SER A 14 14.45 -13.24 6.38
C SER A 14 14.98 -13.13 4.95
N GLU A 15 16.08 -13.83 4.64
CA GLU A 15 16.65 -13.86 3.28
C GLU A 15 15.64 -14.33 2.23
N ALA A 16 14.78 -15.28 2.58
CA ALA A 16 13.74 -15.80 1.69
C ALA A 16 12.70 -14.72 1.33
N ASP A 17 12.24 -13.95 2.32
CA ASP A 17 11.27 -12.87 2.10
C ASP A 17 11.91 -11.65 1.44
N GLU A 18 13.18 -11.36 1.72
CA GLU A 18 13.96 -10.35 1.00
C GLU A 18 14.07 -10.73 -0.49
N GLY A 19 14.51 -11.96 -0.77
CA GLY A 19 14.60 -12.50 -2.12
C GLY A 19 13.25 -12.48 -2.84
N TYR A 20 12.16 -12.78 -2.13
CA TYR A 20 10.80 -12.64 -2.65
C TYR A 20 10.47 -11.20 -3.03
N ALA A 21 10.71 -10.23 -2.14
CA ALA A 21 10.43 -8.82 -2.39
C ALA A 21 11.26 -8.28 -3.57
N LEU A 22 12.56 -8.60 -3.62
CA LEU A 22 13.46 -8.26 -4.74
C LEU A 22 12.99 -8.89 -6.05
N GLY A 23 12.58 -10.17 -6.03
CA GLY A 23 12.00 -10.87 -7.17
C GLY A 23 10.69 -10.24 -7.67
N ARG A 24 9.96 -9.52 -6.79
CA ARG A 24 8.78 -8.72 -7.12
C ARG A 24 9.10 -7.29 -7.53
N GLY A 25 10.36 -6.94 -7.67
CA GLY A 25 10.82 -5.64 -8.17
C GLY A 25 11.08 -4.60 -7.10
N ALA A 26 11.12 -4.98 -5.82
CA ALA A 26 11.50 -4.05 -4.77
C ALA A 26 12.96 -3.60 -4.97
N LYS A 27 13.25 -2.33 -4.70
CA LYS A 27 14.62 -1.86 -4.52
C LYS A 27 15.04 -2.16 -3.08
N ALA A 28 16.29 -2.53 -2.84
CA ALA A 28 16.81 -2.75 -1.48
C ALA A 28 16.57 -1.54 -0.56
N ALA A 29 16.80 -0.33 -1.08
CA ALA A 29 16.50 0.91 -0.35
C ALA A 29 15.01 1.03 0.04
N SER A 30 14.09 0.62 -0.83
CA SER A 30 12.65 0.66 -0.55
C SER A 30 12.22 -0.39 0.48
N ILE A 31 12.86 -1.56 0.48
CA ILE A 31 12.65 -2.61 1.50
C ILE A 31 12.97 -2.03 2.88
N LEU A 32 14.13 -1.38 3.01
CA LEU A 32 14.57 -0.73 4.25
C LEU A 32 13.68 0.45 4.63
N GLU A 33 13.38 1.34 3.67
CA GLU A 33 12.57 2.55 3.90
C GLU A 33 11.15 2.22 4.39
N ILE A 34 10.50 1.21 3.81
CA ILE A 34 9.15 0.79 4.17
C ILE A 34 9.15 0.00 5.49
N GLY A 35 10.29 -0.61 5.87
CA GLY A 35 10.40 -1.43 7.07
C GLY A 35 9.77 -2.81 6.88
N LEU A 36 10.08 -3.46 5.75
CA LEU A 36 9.69 -4.86 5.54
C LEU A 36 10.38 -5.75 6.57
N THR A 37 9.62 -6.68 7.14
CA THR A 37 10.10 -7.66 8.12
C THR A 37 9.43 -9.00 7.88
N THR A 38 9.99 -10.08 8.46
CA THR A 38 9.31 -11.37 8.55
C THR A 38 8.74 -11.49 9.95
N TRP A 39 7.43 -11.70 10.05
CA TRP A 39 6.76 -11.76 11.36
C TRP A 39 7.32 -12.89 12.22
N GLN A 40 7.68 -12.54 13.46
CA GLN A 40 8.01 -13.47 14.52
C GLN A 40 6.95 -13.37 15.62
N PRO A 41 6.57 -14.47 16.29
CA PRO A 41 5.68 -14.41 17.43
C PRO A 41 6.24 -13.48 18.53
N LEU A 42 5.35 -12.78 19.24
CA LEU A 42 5.74 -11.98 20.39
C LEU A 42 6.24 -12.88 21.54
N ASN A 43 7.18 -12.38 22.34
CA ASN A 43 7.63 -13.07 23.56
C ASN A 43 6.53 -13.13 24.63
N GLU A 44 5.67 -12.10 24.66
CA GLU A 44 4.53 -11.99 25.57
C GLU A 44 3.28 -11.57 24.78
N PRO A 45 2.07 -11.96 25.21
CA PRO A 45 0.84 -11.53 24.55
C PRO A 45 0.77 -9.99 24.45
N PRO A 46 0.25 -9.43 23.34
CA PRO A 46 0.15 -7.99 23.21
C PRO A 46 -0.82 -7.44 24.28
N PRO A 47 -0.61 -6.20 24.76
CA PRO A 47 -1.42 -5.56 25.79
C PRO A 47 -2.77 -5.08 25.21
N LEU A 48 -3.55 -6.01 24.67
CA LEU A 48 -4.88 -5.80 24.13
C LEU A 48 -5.93 -6.22 25.16
N GLU A 49 -7.05 -5.50 25.19
CA GLU A 49 -8.15 -5.78 26.10
C GLU A 49 -9.48 -6.00 25.35
N GLY A 50 -10.44 -6.62 26.06
CA GLY A 50 -11.81 -6.77 25.60
C GLY A 50 -11.96 -7.40 24.20
N PRO A 51 -12.83 -6.85 23.33
CA PRO A 51 -13.05 -7.39 21.98
C PRO A 51 -11.81 -7.44 21.11
N ALA A 52 -10.88 -6.49 21.25
CA ALA A 52 -9.64 -6.45 20.48
C ALA A 52 -8.73 -7.64 20.83
N ARG A 53 -8.64 -7.98 22.12
CA ARG A 53 -7.92 -9.18 22.60
C ARG A 53 -8.55 -10.44 22.03
N ASN A 54 -9.87 -10.60 22.14
CA ASN A 54 -10.57 -11.79 21.67
C ASN A 54 -10.42 -11.97 20.15
N PHE A 55 -10.52 -10.89 19.38
CA PHE A 55 -10.25 -10.90 17.94
C PHE A 55 -8.82 -11.35 17.66
N TRP A 56 -7.83 -10.77 18.33
CA TRP A 56 -6.42 -11.12 18.18
C TRP A 56 -6.16 -12.61 18.48
N LEU A 57 -6.58 -13.08 19.66
CA LEU A 57 -6.40 -14.47 20.10
C LEU A 57 -6.99 -15.46 19.08
N LYS A 58 -8.22 -15.20 18.63
CA LYS A 58 -8.90 -16.06 17.66
C LYS A 58 -8.15 -16.08 16.33
N LYS A 59 -7.79 -14.90 15.82
CA LYS A 59 -7.27 -14.74 14.47
C LYS A 59 -5.79 -15.10 14.34
N TYR A 60 -4.96 -14.64 15.27
CA TYR A 60 -3.50 -14.74 15.18
C TYR A 60 -2.87 -15.62 16.25
N GLY A 61 -3.62 -15.97 17.30
CA GLY A 61 -3.10 -16.71 18.46
C GLY A 61 -2.63 -15.80 19.60
N PRO A 62 -2.26 -16.33 20.78
CA PRO A 62 -1.83 -15.54 21.93
C PRO A 62 -0.70 -14.56 21.62
N CYS A 63 0.28 -15.00 20.85
CA CYS A 63 1.49 -14.23 20.54
C CYS A 63 1.63 -13.98 19.03
N GLY A 64 0.56 -14.16 18.26
CA GLY A 64 0.62 -13.97 16.80
C GLY A 64 1.30 -15.13 16.06
N GLU A 65 1.38 -16.32 16.65
CA GLU A 65 2.10 -17.46 16.08
C GLU A 65 1.54 -17.97 14.75
N LYS A 66 0.27 -17.68 14.43
CA LYS A 66 -0.32 -18.00 13.12
C LYS A 66 0.22 -17.12 11.98
N LEU A 67 0.89 -16.02 12.30
CA LEU A 67 1.57 -15.15 11.35
C LEU A 67 3.06 -15.47 11.22
N LEU A 68 3.60 -16.46 11.94
CA LEU A 68 5.02 -16.83 11.86
C LEU A 68 5.45 -17.02 10.41
N GLY A 69 6.51 -16.31 9.99
CA GLY A 69 7.07 -16.40 8.64
C GLY A 69 6.32 -15.60 7.58
N TRP A 70 5.35 -14.76 7.94
CA TRP A 70 4.68 -13.89 6.97
C TRP A 70 5.50 -12.63 6.71
N LEU A 71 5.70 -12.30 5.44
CA LEU A 71 6.24 -11.01 5.03
C LEU A 71 5.29 -9.89 5.48
N THR A 72 5.78 -8.98 6.32
CA THR A 72 4.99 -7.95 7.00
C THR A 72 5.58 -6.57 6.77
N TRP A 73 4.71 -5.56 6.68
CA TRP A 73 5.10 -4.17 6.63
C TRP A 73 4.18 -3.29 7.48
N PRO A 74 4.72 -2.25 8.13
CA PRO A 74 3.92 -1.33 8.92
C PRO A 74 2.99 -0.50 8.02
N LEU A 75 1.81 -0.19 8.54
CA LEU A 75 0.93 0.84 8.01
C LEU A 75 1.11 2.08 8.85
N LEU A 76 1.60 3.16 8.24
CA LEU A 76 1.92 4.39 8.93
C LEU A 76 0.88 5.48 8.67
N SER A 77 0.57 6.26 9.71
CA SER A 77 -0.14 7.52 9.57
C SER A 77 0.73 8.56 8.85
N PRO A 78 0.14 9.67 8.35
CA PRO A 78 0.90 10.79 7.77
C PRO A 78 1.93 11.42 8.72
N ARG A 79 1.84 11.16 10.02
CA ARG A 79 2.82 11.62 11.03
C ARG A 79 3.87 10.56 11.38
N GLY A 80 3.93 9.46 10.62
CA GLY A 80 4.90 8.38 10.85
C GLY A 80 4.56 7.43 12.00
N ARG A 81 3.40 7.56 12.66
CA ARG A 81 2.97 6.62 13.71
C ARG A 81 2.42 5.34 13.07
N VAL A 82 2.82 4.18 13.58
CA VAL A 82 2.21 2.89 13.24
C VAL A 82 0.74 2.88 13.63
N ILE A 83 -0.13 2.60 12.66
CA ILE A 83 -1.60 2.47 12.82
C ILE A 83 -2.10 1.07 12.48
N GLY A 84 -1.18 0.15 12.19
CA GLY A 84 -1.49 -1.24 11.84
C GLY A 84 -0.33 -1.87 11.08
N PHE A 85 -0.59 -3.05 10.53
CA PHE A 85 0.29 -3.72 9.58
C PHE A 85 -0.52 -4.40 8.49
N ALA A 86 0.13 -4.64 7.37
CA ALA A 86 -0.32 -5.64 6.41
C ALA A 86 0.75 -6.73 6.30
N ALA A 87 0.29 -7.94 6.06
CA ALA A 87 1.13 -9.12 6.00
C ALA A 87 0.71 -9.99 4.83
N ARG A 88 1.65 -10.74 4.28
CA ARG A 88 1.39 -11.64 3.17
C ARG A 88 2.15 -12.94 3.34
N ARG A 89 1.47 -14.04 3.03
CA ARG A 89 2.12 -15.31 2.74
C ARG A 89 2.83 -15.24 1.39
N THR A 90 4.10 -15.61 1.34
CA THR A 90 4.89 -15.58 0.10
C THR A 90 4.62 -16.80 -0.79
N ASP A 91 4.22 -17.92 -0.18
CA ASP A 91 3.88 -19.18 -0.84
C ASP A 91 2.47 -19.20 -1.47
N VAL A 92 1.52 -18.46 -0.89
CA VAL A 92 0.15 -18.34 -1.40
C VAL A 92 -0.31 -16.88 -1.46
N LYS A 93 -1.17 -16.51 -2.41
CA LYS A 93 -1.68 -15.12 -2.53
C LYS A 93 -2.74 -14.82 -1.46
N VAL A 94 -2.34 -14.87 -0.18
CA VAL A 94 -3.16 -14.51 0.98
C VAL A 94 -2.53 -13.29 1.64
N ILE A 95 -3.31 -12.22 1.74
CA ILE A 95 -2.93 -10.97 2.39
C ILE A 95 -3.82 -10.80 3.61
N GLU A 96 -3.19 -10.45 4.73
CA GLU A 96 -3.84 -10.10 5.97
C GLU A 96 -3.57 -8.64 6.33
N ARG A 97 -4.51 -8.08 7.08
CA ARG A 97 -4.38 -6.71 7.59
C ARG A 97 -4.91 -6.62 9.00
N TYR A 98 -4.13 -5.98 9.85
CA TYR A 98 -4.52 -5.62 11.21
C TYR A 98 -4.41 -4.11 11.38
N LEU A 99 -5.44 -3.50 11.96
CA LEU A 99 -5.53 -2.06 12.16
C LEU A 99 -5.73 -1.77 13.64
N LEU A 100 -4.95 -0.83 14.15
CA LEU A 100 -5.12 -0.26 15.49
C LEU A 100 -6.30 0.72 15.49
N PRO A 101 -6.90 1.04 16.66
CA PRO A 101 -8.01 2.00 16.75
C PRO A 101 -7.73 3.34 16.06
N GLU A 102 -6.49 3.83 16.07
CA GLU A 102 -6.06 5.05 15.43
C GLU A 102 -6.26 5.05 13.90
N ALA A 103 -6.29 3.87 13.27
CA ALA A 103 -6.60 3.72 11.84
C ALA A 103 -8.03 4.20 11.49
N ALA A 104 -8.94 4.24 12.47
CA ALA A 104 -10.30 4.75 12.29
C ALA A 104 -10.34 6.21 11.81
N TRP A 105 -9.25 6.97 11.96
CA TRP A 105 -9.16 8.38 11.57
C TRP A 105 -8.12 8.66 10.49
N ASN A 106 -7.40 7.65 10.03
CA ASN A 106 -6.29 7.80 9.09
C ASN A 106 -6.59 7.18 7.72
N PRO A 107 -6.04 7.73 6.62
CA PRO A 107 -5.97 7.00 5.36
C PRO A 107 -5.09 5.77 5.51
N ILE A 108 -5.40 4.68 4.81
CA ILE A 108 -4.60 3.45 4.83
C ILE A 108 -3.82 3.38 3.53
N TRP A 109 -2.55 3.77 3.62
CA TRP A 109 -1.60 3.71 2.53
C TRP A 109 -0.51 2.70 2.85
N THR A 110 -0.28 1.80 1.92
CA THR A 110 0.90 0.95 1.92
C THR A 110 2.06 1.69 1.27
N GLY A 111 3.26 1.50 1.84
CA GLY A 111 4.47 2.19 1.42
C GLY A 111 4.51 3.65 1.85
N MET A 112 3.65 4.08 2.78
CA MET A 112 3.78 5.41 3.39
C MET A 112 4.92 5.42 4.41
N THR A 113 5.86 6.35 4.27
CA THR A 113 7.04 6.51 5.14
C THR A 113 7.19 7.99 5.53
N PRO A 114 7.90 8.33 6.62
CA PRO A 114 8.21 9.73 6.94
C PRO A 114 8.92 10.45 5.79
N GLU A 115 9.82 9.75 5.10
CA GLU A 115 10.57 10.24 3.94
C GLU A 115 9.64 10.60 2.76
N ARG A 116 8.71 9.71 2.42
CA ARG A 116 7.68 9.95 1.39
C ARG A 116 6.72 11.06 1.76
N MET A 117 6.31 11.15 3.03
CA MET A 117 5.48 12.26 3.50
C MET A 117 6.18 13.60 3.33
N ARG A 118 7.47 13.67 3.64
CA ARG A 118 8.27 14.88 3.40
C ARG A 118 8.32 15.24 1.91
N ARG A 119 8.59 14.27 1.01
CA ARG A 119 8.53 14.50 -0.45
C ARG A 119 7.16 15.00 -0.91
N ILE A 120 6.07 14.46 -0.37
CA ILE A 120 4.70 14.92 -0.64
C ILE A 120 4.53 16.40 -0.23
N TRP A 121 5.00 16.79 0.96
CA TRP A 121 4.94 18.18 1.41
C TRP A 121 5.79 19.12 0.56
N ASP A 122 6.91 18.63 0.05
CA ASP A 122 7.80 19.35 -0.87
C ASP A 122 7.22 19.46 -2.30
N GLY A 123 6.07 18.82 -2.56
CA GLY A 123 5.31 18.99 -3.79
C GLY A 123 5.44 17.88 -4.82
N ALA A 124 5.96 16.71 -4.41
CA ALA A 124 6.04 15.52 -5.26
C ALA A 124 4.68 15.14 -5.89
N ASP A 125 4.73 14.53 -7.08
CA ASP A 125 3.58 13.81 -7.62
C ASP A 125 3.37 12.51 -6.81
N ILE A 126 2.11 12.13 -6.65
CA ILE A 126 1.70 10.91 -5.95
C ILE A 126 1.14 9.93 -6.96
N TRP A 127 1.85 8.83 -7.17
CA TRP A 127 1.46 7.71 -7.98
C TRP A 127 0.73 6.68 -7.13
N VAL A 128 -0.52 6.35 -7.47
CA VAL A 128 -1.38 5.48 -6.66
C VAL A 128 -1.64 4.17 -7.36
N VAL A 129 -1.18 3.08 -6.75
CA VAL A 129 -1.38 1.70 -7.20
C VAL A 129 -2.32 0.93 -6.25
N GLU A 130 -2.70 -0.29 -6.62
CA GLU A 130 -3.60 -1.09 -5.79
C GLU A 130 -2.91 -1.69 -4.55
N GLY A 131 -1.68 -2.17 -4.66
CA GLY A 131 -0.99 -2.82 -3.53
C GLY A 131 0.54 -2.70 -3.56
N ILE A 132 1.19 -3.24 -2.52
CA ILE A 132 2.65 -3.11 -2.34
C ILE A 132 3.46 -3.71 -3.50
N PHE A 133 2.96 -4.78 -4.11
CA PHE A 133 3.70 -5.50 -5.16
C PHE A 133 3.59 -4.85 -6.53
N ASP A 134 2.72 -3.86 -6.70
CA ASP A 134 2.68 -2.98 -7.87
C ASP A 134 3.46 -1.70 -7.63
N LEU A 135 3.56 -1.29 -6.34
CA LEU A 135 4.36 -0.17 -5.91
C LEU A 135 5.83 -0.40 -6.23
N PHE A 136 6.36 -1.57 -5.85
CA PHE A 136 7.75 -1.95 -6.07
C PHE A 136 8.23 -1.82 -7.52
N PRO A 137 7.61 -2.47 -8.51
CA PRO A 137 8.04 -2.32 -9.90
C PRO A 137 7.83 -0.89 -10.41
N LEU A 138 6.73 -0.21 -10.03
CA LEU A 138 6.46 1.15 -10.51
C LEU A 138 7.54 2.15 -10.09
N GLU A 139 8.19 1.95 -8.94
CA GLU A 139 9.33 2.78 -8.51
C GLU A 139 10.50 2.81 -9.51
N TRP A 140 10.59 1.86 -10.45
CA TRP A 140 11.62 1.85 -11.50
C TRP A 140 11.33 2.79 -12.67
N ALA A 141 10.08 3.23 -12.83
CA ALA A 141 9.62 4.10 -13.91
C ALA A 141 9.34 5.54 -13.48
N VAL A 142 9.07 5.79 -12.21
CA VAL A 142 8.78 7.15 -11.70
C VAL A 142 10.05 7.90 -11.33
N SER A 143 9.96 9.23 -11.29
CA SER A 143 11.04 10.10 -10.79
C SER A 143 11.39 9.75 -9.34
N ALA A 144 12.67 9.85 -8.97
CA ALA A 144 13.10 9.65 -7.59
C ALA A 144 12.50 10.67 -6.60
N GLN A 145 12.07 11.83 -7.11
CA GLN A 145 11.40 12.86 -6.31
C GLN A 145 9.92 12.54 -6.07
N ASP A 146 9.31 11.72 -6.93
CA ASP A 146 7.90 11.33 -6.82
C ASP A 146 7.71 10.22 -5.78
N VAL A 147 6.45 10.03 -5.36
CA VAL A 147 6.07 9.04 -4.37
C VAL A 147 5.09 8.04 -4.96
N VAL A 148 5.32 6.75 -4.72
CA VAL A 148 4.36 5.69 -5.02
C VAL A 148 3.70 5.20 -3.74
N LEU A 149 2.37 5.10 -3.73
CA LEU A 149 1.58 4.59 -2.60
C LEU A 149 0.58 3.53 -3.07
N GLY A 150 0.37 2.49 -2.25
CA GLY A 150 -0.67 1.49 -2.47
C GLY A 150 -1.94 1.79 -1.69
N SER A 151 -3.11 1.81 -2.33
CA SER A 151 -4.42 2.01 -1.67
C SER A 151 -5.00 0.75 -1.03
N GLU A 152 -4.29 -0.38 -1.12
CA GLU A 152 -4.66 -1.75 -0.69
C GLU A 152 -5.87 -2.35 -1.43
N ARG A 153 -6.50 -1.59 -2.32
CA ARG A 153 -7.72 -1.93 -3.06
C ARG A 153 -7.80 -1.07 -4.32
N ALA A 154 -8.51 -1.55 -5.34
CA ALA A 154 -8.97 -0.80 -6.52
C ALA A 154 -9.97 0.33 -6.21
N ARG A 155 -9.82 1.08 -5.11
CA ARG A 155 -10.73 2.16 -4.71
C ARG A 155 -10.09 3.13 -3.72
N LEU A 156 -10.31 4.43 -3.95
CA LEU A 156 -10.05 5.46 -2.95
C LEU A 156 -11.23 5.60 -1.97
N THR A 157 -10.90 5.59 -0.68
CA THR A 157 -11.83 5.89 0.42
C THR A 157 -11.99 7.41 0.58
N ALA A 158 -12.99 7.86 1.33
CA ALA A 158 -13.14 9.29 1.65
C ALA A 158 -11.90 9.85 2.38
N LYS A 159 -11.26 9.04 3.23
CA LYS A 159 -10.02 9.41 3.93
C LYS A 159 -8.83 9.56 2.99
N HIS A 160 -8.73 8.72 1.95
CA HIS A 160 -7.70 8.88 0.91
C HIS A 160 -7.89 10.19 0.16
N VAL A 161 -9.12 10.49 -0.25
CA VAL A 161 -9.44 11.74 -0.97
C VAL A 161 -9.14 12.96 -0.09
N GLU A 162 -9.53 12.93 1.19
CA GLU A 162 -9.26 14.03 2.12
C GLU A 162 -7.76 14.21 2.39
N PHE A 163 -7.01 13.11 2.51
CA PHE A 163 -5.55 13.16 2.62
C PHE A 163 -4.92 13.82 1.39
N LEU A 164 -5.28 13.37 0.19
CA LEU A 164 -4.74 13.91 -1.06
C LEU A 164 -5.09 15.39 -1.22
N ARG A 165 -6.33 15.79 -0.88
CA ARG A 165 -6.77 17.20 -0.88
C ARG A 165 -5.93 18.09 0.03
N ARG A 166 -5.55 17.59 1.21
CA ARG A 166 -4.79 18.37 2.21
C ARG A 166 -3.30 18.44 1.90
N HIS A 167 -2.72 17.37 1.36
CA HIS A 167 -1.28 17.20 1.33
C HIS A 167 -0.66 17.15 -0.07
N CYS A 168 -1.41 16.71 -1.08
CA CYS A 168 -0.87 16.63 -2.44
C CYS A 168 -0.88 18.02 -3.09
N ARG A 169 0.31 18.58 -3.31
CA ARG A 169 0.46 19.81 -4.12
C ARG A 169 0.73 19.49 -5.59
N GLY A 170 1.35 18.36 -5.90
CA GLY A 170 1.61 17.88 -7.26
C GLY A 170 0.37 17.30 -7.96
N TRP A 171 0.59 16.36 -8.87
CA TRP A 171 -0.44 15.53 -9.50
C TRP A 171 -0.67 14.24 -8.72
N VAL A 172 -1.93 13.82 -8.65
CA VAL A 172 -2.28 12.43 -8.32
C VAL A 172 -2.39 11.62 -9.60
N ARG A 173 -1.51 10.65 -9.77
CA ARG A 173 -1.40 9.78 -10.93
C ARG A 173 -1.96 8.41 -10.58
N MET A 174 -3.16 8.10 -11.06
CA MET A 174 -3.81 6.82 -10.78
C MET A 174 -3.24 5.73 -11.70
N VAL A 175 -2.74 4.64 -11.11
CA VAL A 175 -2.12 3.50 -11.80
C VAL A 175 -2.70 2.19 -11.26
N TYR A 176 -3.96 1.91 -11.59
CA TYR A 176 -4.57 0.62 -11.26
C TYR A 176 -4.36 -0.39 -12.38
N ASP A 177 -4.74 -1.64 -12.11
CA ASP A 177 -4.63 -2.73 -13.07
C ASP A 177 -5.44 -2.40 -14.34
N ASN A 178 -4.91 -2.82 -15.50
CA ASN A 178 -5.62 -2.74 -16.78
C ASN A 178 -6.67 -3.85 -16.93
N ASP A 179 -7.40 -4.13 -15.86
CA ASP A 179 -8.54 -5.04 -15.84
C ASP A 179 -9.86 -4.30 -15.53
N GLN A 180 -10.98 -5.01 -15.61
CA GLN A 180 -12.29 -4.40 -15.41
C GLN A 180 -12.43 -3.77 -14.01
N THR A 181 -11.84 -4.37 -12.98
CA THR A 181 -11.94 -3.90 -11.60
C THR A 181 -11.14 -2.62 -11.41
N GLY A 182 -9.88 -2.59 -11.89
CA GLY A 182 -9.02 -1.41 -11.87
C GLY A 182 -9.64 -0.25 -12.66
N ARG A 183 -10.18 -0.53 -13.86
CA ARG A 183 -10.87 0.49 -14.67
C ARG A 183 -12.07 1.11 -13.97
N ARG A 184 -12.95 0.28 -13.38
CA ARG A 184 -14.08 0.76 -12.57
C ARG A 184 -13.60 1.55 -11.35
N GLY A 185 -12.48 1.17 -10.74
CA GLY A 185 -11.86 1.91 -9.64
C GLY A 185 -11.46 3.34 -10.01
N VAL A 186 -10.93 3.54 -11.22
CA VAL A 186 -10.46 4.84 -11.72
C VAL A 186 -11.61 5.69 -12.28
N GLU A 187 -12.40 5.15 -13.20
CA GLU A 187 -13.43 5.86 -13.95
C GLU A 187 -14.77 5.92 -13.22
N GLY A 188 -15.08 4.86 -12.45
CA GLY A 188 -16.40 4.64 -11.87
C GLY A 188 -17.21 3.62 -12.67
N TRP A 189 -18.42 3.34 -12.19
CA TRP A 189 -19.38 2.48 -12.88
C TRP A 189 -20.79 2.83 -12.45
N TYR A 190 -21.79 2.35 -13.20
CA TYR A 190 -23.17 2.39 -12.76
C TYR A 190 -23.50 1.10 -12.00
N ASP A 191 -24.01 1.24 -10.78
CA ASP A 191 -24.41 0.11 -9.93
C ASP A 191 -25.89 -0.18 -10.21
N GLU A 192 -26.15 -1.24 -10.99
CA GLU A 192 -27.50 -1.64 -11.41
C GLU A 192 -28.40 -2.02 -10.24
N GLU A 193 -27.85 -2.67 -9.22
CA GLU A 193 -28.60 -3.08 -8.03
C GLU A 193 -29.03 -1.85 -7.22
N ALA A 194 -28.11 -0.92 -7.00
CA ALA A 194 -28.40 0.31 -6.26
C ALA A 194 -28.99 1.44 -7.12
N LYS A 195 -29.16 1.22 -8.43
CA LYS A 195 -29.63 2.18 -9.44
C LYS A 195 -28.99 3.57 -9.32
N GLN A 196 -27.67 3.60 -9.13
CA GLN A 196 -26.95 4.87 -8.94
C GLN A 196 -25.51 4.82 -9.48
N PRO A 197 -24.97 5.96 -9.93
CA PRO A 197 -23.57 6.04 -10.33
C PRO A 197 -22.65 5.89 -9.11
N ARG A 198 -21.63 5.05 -9.25
CA ARG A 198 -20.51 4.94 -8.31
C ARG A 198 -19.32 5.71 -8.90
N PRO A 199 -19.00 6.91 -8.38
CA PRO A 199 -17.91 7.69 -8.93
C PRO A 199 -16.57 7.00 -8.64
N GLY A 200 -15.73 6.90 -9.68
CA GLY A 200 -14.35 6.43 -9.58
C GLY A 200 -13.43 7.43 -8.90
N ALA A 201 -12.15 7.06 -8.78
CA ALA A 201 -11.12 7.88 -8.15
C ALA A 201 -11.01 9.27 -8.79
N LEU A 202 -10.96 9.38 -10.12
CA LEU A 202 -10.78 10.66 -10.80
C LEU A 202 -11.93 11.63 -10.52
N ALA A 203 -13.17 11.16 -10.61
CA ALA A 203 -14.35 12.00 -10.34
C ALA A 203 -14.36 12.50 -8.90
N ARG A 204 -13.98 11.66 -7.93
CA ARG A 204 -13.89 12.05 -6.51
C ARG A 204 -12.81 13.08 -6.25
N LEU A 205 -11.63 12.92 -6.86
CA LEU A 205 -10.50 13.83 -6.71
C LEU A 205 -10.77 15.19 -7.37
N LYS A 206 -11.27 15.19 -8.61
CA LYS A 206 -11.65 16.41 -9.32
C LYS A 206 -12.69 17.24 -8.54
N ARG A 207 -13.67 16.57 -7.92
CA ARG A 207 -14.70 17.23 -7.11
C ARG A 207 -14.13 18.04 -5.93
N VAL A 208 -12.99 17.63 -5.40
CA VAL A 208 -12.34 18.32 -4.28
C VAL A 208 -11.15 19.18 -4.73
N GLY A 209 -11.03 19.46 -6.03
CA GLY A 209 -10.00 20.33 -6.59
C GLY A 209 -8.60 19.71 -6.69
N VAL A 210 -8.46 18.39 -6.53
CA VAL A 210 -7.17 17.72 -6.65
C VAL A 210 -6.84 17.49 -8.13
N ARG A 211 -5.64 17.92 -8.55
CA ARG A 211 -5.10 17.63 -9.89
C ARG A 211 -4.85 16.14 -10.00
N CYS A 212 -5.52 15.49 -10.94
CA CYS A 212 -5.38 14.06 -11.12
C CYS A 212 -5.54 13.62 -12.57
N LEU A 213 -4.85 12.54 -12.92
CA LEU A 213 -4.98 11.86 -14.20
C LEU A 213 -4.87 10.34 -14.04
N ASP A 214 -5.38 9.64 -15.03
CA ASP A 214 -5.24 8.20 -15.19
C ASP A 214 -4.00 7.94 -16.05
N VAL A 215 -3.04 7.18 -15.51
CA VAL A 215 -1.85 6.79 -16.26
C VAL A 215 -2.12 5.45 -16.92
N ARG A 216 -2.21 5.48 -18.24
CA ARG A 216 -2.24 4.27 -19.05
C ARG A 216 -0.82 3.78 -19.28
N TYR A 217 -0.67 2.46 -19.29
CA TYR A 217 0.59 1.77 -19.54
C TYR A 217 0.31 0.48 -20.31
N ARG A 218 1.35 -0.09 -20.93
CA ARG A 218 1.26 -1.38 -21.63
C ARG A 218 1.45 -2.54 -20.64
N GLY A 219 0.56 -3.51 -20.67
CA GLY A 219 0.60 -4.69 -19.78
C GLY A 219 -0.64 -4.78 -18.89
N LYS A 220 -0.71 -5.82 -18.06
CA LYS A 220 -1.85 -6.07 -17.17
C LYS A 220 -1.76 -5.26 -15.87
N ASP A 221 -0.65 -5.42 -15.16
CA ASP A 221 -0.33 -4.72 -13.91
C ASP A 221 1.19 -4.52 -13.84
N PRO A 222 1.70 -3.56 -13.04
CA PRO A 222 3.13 -3.30 -12.92
C PRO A 222 3.94 -4.56 -12.52
N GLY A 223 3.36 -5.41 -11.66
CA GLY A 223 3.98 -6.66 -11.22
C GLY A 223 4.14 -7.70 -12.34
N GLU A 224 3.21 -7.79 -13.28
CA GLU A 224 3.30 -8.66 -14.45
C GLU A 224 4.26 -8.10 -15.50
N VAL A 225 4.29 -6.78 -15.71
CA VAL A 225 5.28 -6.15 -16.59
C VAL A 225 6.70 -6.41 -16.09
N TRP A 226 6.91 -6.34 -14.77
CA TRP A 226 8.19 -6.69 -14.16
C TRP A 226 8.63 -8.12 -14.46
N LYS A 227 7.72 -9.10 -14.40
CA LYS A 227 8.05 -10.50 -14.70
C LYS A 227 8.51 -10.71 -16.15
N GLN A 228 8.12 -9.84 -17.08
CA GLN A 228 8.44 -9.97 -18.50
C GLN A 228 9.86 -9.50 -18.84
N GLY A 229 10.43 -8.54 -18.10
CA GLY A 229 11.75 -7.99 -18.43
C GLY A 229 12.33 -7.02 -17.41
N GLY A 230 11.91 -7.13 -16.14
CA GLY A 230 12.41 -6.32 -15.04
C GLY A 230 12.26 -4.81 -15.26
N ALA A 231 13.23 -4.05 -14.77
CA ALA A 231 13.19 -2.59 -14.78
C ALA A 231 13.09 -1.99 -16.20
N ALA A 232 13.72 -2.60 -17.20
CA ALA A 232 13.68 -2.12 -18.58
C ALA A 232 12.27 -2.21 -19.17
N ALA A 233 11.60 -3.35 -18.96
CA ALA A 233 10.22 -3.54 -19.40
C ALA A 233 9.26 -2.57 -18.70
N VAL A 234 9.41 -2.37 -17.37
CA VAL A 234 8.57 -1.44 -16.62
C VAL A 234 8.77 0.00 -17.10
N ARG A 235 10.02 0.46 -17.28
CA ARG A 235 10.26 1.79 -17.84
C ARG A 235 9.61 1.93 -19.21
N ALA A 236 9.83 1.01 -20.13
CA ALA A 236 9.26 1.07 -21.48
C ALA A 236 7.72 1.08 -21.46
N ALA A 237 7.09 0.32 -20.57
CA ALA A 237 5.63 0.27 -20.43
C ALA A 237 5.01 1.62 -20.01
N PHE A 238 5.77 2.42 -19.25
CA PHE A 238 5.35 3.71 -18.70
C PHE A 238 5.96 4.93 -19.42
N THR A 239 6.77 4.72 -20.46
CA THR A 239 7.37 5.80 -21.28
C THR A 239 6.41 6.33 -22.36
N LEU A 240 5.22 5.75 -22.48
CA LEU A 240 4.27 6.06 -23.55
C LEU A 240 3.01 6.72 -22.99
N GLY A 241 3.12 8.03 -22.81
CA GLY A 241 2.05 8.99 -22.56
C GLY A 241 2.56 10.39 -22.84
#